data_AF-A0A524K6A5-F1
#
_entry.id   AF-A0A524K6A5-F1
#
_cell.length_a   1.000
_cell.length_b   1.000
_cell.length_c   1.000
_cell.angle_alpha   90.00
_cell.angle_beta   90.00
_cell.angle_gamma   90.00
#
_symmetry.space_group_name_H-M   'P 1'
#
loop_
_entity.id
_entity.type
_entity.pdbx_description
1 polymer ?
#
loop_
_entity_poly.entity_id
_entity_poly.type
_entity_poly.pdbx_seq_one_letter_code
_entity_poly.pdbx_strand_id
1 'polypeptide(L)' 'MVDKLSAQGIYLTARSACSGREGFSKSVYAITKDNARATSSLRISLSHLTTDADVMQLLDALKRLARE' A
#
# COMPACT_ATOMS: atom_id res chain seq x y z
N MET A 1 5.87 -5.96 -4.75
CA MET A 1 4.58 -5.22 -4.80
C MET A 1 4.79 -3.82 -5.38
N VAL A 2 5.57 -2.95 -4.74
CA VAL A 2 5.80 -1.56 -5.18
C VAL A 2 6.33 -1.50 -6.61
N ASP A 3 7.39 -2.24 -6.94
CA ASP A 3 7.96 -2.23 -8.30
C ASP A 3 6.98 -2.75 -9.36
N LYS A 4 6.16 -3.75 -8.99
CA LYS A 4 5.12 -4.31 -9.87
C LYS A 4 3.99 -3.32 -10.15
N LEU A 5 3.64 -2.48 -9.18
CA LEU A 5 2.64 -1.42 -9.33
C LEU A 5 3.22 -0.22 -10.11
N SER A 6 4.46 0.17 -9.84
CA SER A 6 5.16 1.20 -10.61
C SER A 6 5.27 0.86 -12.08
N ALA A 7 5.53 -0.41 -12.43
CA ALA A 7 5.54 -0.88 -13.82
C ALA A 7 4.17 -0.76 -14.52
N GLN A 8 3.07 -0.64 -13.77
CA GLN A 8 1.72 -0.41 -14.29
C GLN A 8 1.32 1.08 -14.28
N GLY A 9 2.27 1.98 -14.04
CA GLY A 9 2.02 3.43 -13.93
C GLY A 9 1.44 3.87 -12.59
N ILE A 10 1.34 2.97 -11.61
CA ILE A 10 0.85 3.27 -10.25
C ILE A 10 2.05 3.51 -9.34
N TYR A 11 2.38 4.77 -9.14
CA TYR A 11 3.53 5.17 -8.33
C TYR A 11 3.18 5.19 -6.83
N LEU A 12 3.87 4.37 -6.05
CA LEU A 12 3.71 4.32 -4.59
C LEU A 12 4.95 4.82 -3.87
N THR A 13 4.77 5.64 -2.83
CA THR A 13 5.86 6.00 -1.92
C THR A 13 6.01 4.90 -0.85
N ALA A 14 6.96 3.99 -1.01
CA ALA A 14 7.13 2.85 -0.11
C ALA A 14 7.76 3.18 1.26
N ARG A 15 8.34 4.37 1.43
CA ARG A 15 9.22 4.68 2.58
C ARG A 15 8.95 5.99 3.30
N SER A 16 8.05 6.86 2.84
CA SER A 16 7.88 8.16 3.52
C SER A 16 7.11 8.06 4.84
N ALA A 17 6.26 7.04 5.03
CA ALA A 17 5.37 6.97 6.19
C ALA A 17 5.35 5.65 6.97
N CYS A 18 5.82 4.55 6.38
CA CYS A 18 5.81 3.23 7.01
C CYS A 18 7.19 2.81 7.57
N SER A 19 8.29 3.48 7.18
CA SER A 19 9.62 3.18 7.70
C SER A 19 9.93 4.04 8.92
N GLY A 20 9.26 3.76 10.02
CA GLY A 20 9.93 3.94 11.31
C GLY A 20 11.16 3.03 11.37
N ARG A 21 12.16 3.35 12.20
CA ARG A 21 13.37 2.53 12.42
C ARG A 21 13.10 1.04 12.71
N GLU A 22 11.86 0.70 13.06
CA GLU A 22 11.42 -0.60 13.57
C GLU A 22 10.91 -1.57 12.48
N GLY A 23 10.80 -1.15 11.21
CA GLY A 23 10.46 -2.07 10.11
C GLY A 23 9.00 -2.55 10.05
N PHE A 24 8.10 -1.96 10.85
CA PHE A 24 6.66 -2.22 10.82
C PHE A 24 5.84 -0.95 11.03
N SER A 25 4.56 -1.01 10.67
CA SER A 25 3.62 0.11 10.84
C SER A 25 3.13 0.22 12.29
N LYS A 26 3.57 1.27 13.00
CA LYS A 26 3.12 1.55 14.38
C LYS A 26 1.62 1.78 14.49
N SER A 27 1.00 2.43 13.51
CA SER A 27 -0.44 2.70 13.51
C SER A 27 -1.25 1.42 13.35
N VAL A 28 -0.82 0.52 12.46
CA VAL A 28 -1.48 -0.79 12.29
C VAL A 28 -1.29 -1.64 13.54
N TYR A 29 -0.08 -1.69 14.11
CA TYR A 29 0.18 -2.43 15.34
C TYR A 29 -0.62 -1.88 16.53
N ALA A 30 -0.75 -0.56 16.65
CA ALA A 30 -1.49 0.06 17.76
C ALA A 30 -2.94 -0.44 17.85
N ILE A 31 -3.59 -0.64 16.69
CA ILE A 31 -5.00 -1.04 16.57
C ILE A 31 -5.15 -2.57 16.59
N THR A 32 -4.26 -3.29 15.92
CA THR A 32 -4.40 -4.75 15.73
C THR A 32 -3.67 -5.59 16.78
N LYS A 33 -2.63 -5.03 17.41
CA LYS A 33 -1.66 -5.75 18.25
C LYS A 33 -1.02 -6.97 17.57
N ASP A 34 -1.00 -6.96 16.23
CA ASP A 34 -0.53 -8.09 15.41
C ASP A 34 0.69 -7.66 14.58
N ASN A 35 1.83 -8.30 14.83
CA ASN A 35 3.09 -8.05 14.14
C ASN A 35 3.06 -8.47 12.67
N ALA A 36 2.38 -9.57 12.33
CA ALA A 36 2.28 -10.03 10.95
C ALA A 36 1.51 -8.99 10.13
N ARG A 37 0.37 -8.53 10.66
CA ARG A 37 -0.40 -7.44 10.01
C ARG A 37 0.39 -6.14 9.94
N ALA A 38 1.10 -5.77 11.00
CA ALA A 38 1.86 -4.52 11.03
C ALA A 38 3.04 -4.50 10.05
N THR A 39 3.61 -5.65 9.73
CA THR A 39 4.72 -5.80 8.76
C THR A 39 4.24 -6.01 7.33
N SER A 40 3.05 -6.60 7.13
CA SER A 40 2.53 -6.94 5.79
C SER A 40 1.49 -5.97 5.23
N SER A 41 1.09 -4.93 5.98
CA SER A 41 0.07 -3.97 5.54
C SER A 41 0.62 -2.90 4.58
N LEU A 42 -0.19 -2.54 3.59
CA LEU A 42 0.09 -1.43 2.67
C LEU A 42 -0.80 -0.23 3.01
N ARG A 43 -0.22 0.97 3.09
CA ARG A 43 -0.97 2.23 3.21
C ARG A 43 -0.96 2.97 1.89
N ILE A 44 -2.15 3.26 1.36
CA ILE A 44 -2.33 4.00 0.11
C ILE A 44 -3.04 5.31 0.44
N SER A 45 -2.44 6.43 0.05
CA SER A 45 -3.04 7.77 0.19
C SER A 45 -3.64 8.17 -1.16
N LEU A 46 -4.93 8.48 -1.18
CA LEU A 46 -5.62 9.01 -2.35
C LEU A 46 -5.84 10.52 -2.15
N SER A 47 -5.54 11.32 -3.16
CA SER A 47 -5.76 12.78 -3.12
C SER A 47 -7.15 13.14 -3.63
N HIS A 48 -7.56 14.39 -3.44
CA HIS A 48 -8.79 14.95 -4.01
C HIS A 48 -8.79 15.01 -5.55
N LEU A 49 -7.63 14.83 -6.19
CA LEU A 49 -7.50 14.74 -7.65
C LEU A 49 -7.67 13.31 -8.18
N THR A 50 -7.74 12.31 -7.29
CA THR A 50 -7.91 10.91 -7.68
C THR A 50 -9.27 10.72 -8.32
N THR A 51 -9.30 10.19 -9.53
CA THR A 51 -10.54 9.92 -10.27
C THR A 51 -11.05 8.50 -10.02
N ASP A 52 -12.31 8.25 -10.37
CA ASP A 52 -12.88 6.90 -10.32
C ASP A 52 -12.09 5.93 -11.21
N ALA A 53 -11.58 6.40 -12.36
CA ALA A 53 -10.76 5.60 -13.25
C ALA A 53 -9.44 5.17 -12.58
N ASP A 54 -8.79 6.07 -11.83
CA ASP A 54 -7.57 5.75 -11.09
C ASP A 54 -7.84 4.67 -10.02
N VAL A 55 -8.97 4.76 -9.33
CA VAL A 55 -9.39 3.77 -8.32
C VAL A 55 -9.63 2.41 -8.99
N MET A 56 -10.32 2.38 -10.12
CA MET A 56 -10.58 1.14 -10.86
C MET A 56 -9.27 0.50 -11.34
N GLN A 57 -8.34 1.30 -11.86
CA GLN A 57 -7.02 0.82 -12.28
C GLN A 57 -6.23 0.23 -11.09
N LEU A 58 -6.25 0.89 -9.93
CA LEU A 58 -5.63 0.39 -8.71
C LEU A 58 -6.24 -0.95 -8.27
N LEU A 59 -7.57 -1.06 -8.25
CA LEU A 59 -8.25 -2.30 -7.86
C LEU A 59 -7.88 -3.46 -8.79
N ASP A 60 -7.82 -3.23 -10.09
CA ASP A 60 -7.45 -4.27 -11.05
C ASP A 60 -5.98 -4.67 -10.93
N ALA A 61 -5.09 -3.72 -10.63
CA ALA A 61 -3.69 -4.02 -10.33
C ALA A 61 -3.55 -4.87 -9.06
N LEU A 62 -4.28 -4.53 -7.99
CA LEU A 62 -4.29 -5.32 -6.75
C LEU A 62 -4.85 -6.72 -6.96
N LYS A 63 -5.93 -6.89 -7.74
CA LYS A 63 -6.50 -8.21 -8.06
C LYS A 63 -5.51 -9.10 -8.80
N ARG A 64 -4.70 -8.54 -9.71
CA ARG A 64 -3.65 -9.30 -10.40
C ARG A 64 -2.58 -9.76 -9.41
N LEU A 65 -2.11 -8.86 -8.56
CA LEU A 65 -1.06 -9.15 -7.58
C LEU A 65 -1.48 -10.12 -6.48
N ALA A 66 -2.75 -10.13 -6.09
CA ALA A 66 -3.28 -11.05 -5.08
C ALA A 66 -3.45 -12.50 -5.57
N ARG A 67 -3.35 -12.72 -6.90
CA ARG A 67 -3.46 -14.04 -7.53
C ARG A 67 -2.11 -14.67 -7.87
N GLU A 68 -1.02 -13.93 -7.67
CA GLU A 68 0.37 -14.38 -7.81
C GLU A 68 0.94 -14.84 -6.46
#